data_AF-A0A4D9ELE6-F1
#
_entry.id   AF-A0A4D9ELE6-F1
#
_cell.length_a   1.000
_cell.length_b   1.000
_cell.length_c   1.000
_cell.angle_alpha   90.00
_cell.angle_beta   90.00
_cell.angle_gamma   90.00
#
_symmetry.space_group_name_H-M   'P 1'
#
loop_
_entity.id
_entity.type
_entity.pdbx_description
1 polymer ?
#
loop_
_entity_poly.entity_id
_entity_poly.type
_entity_poly.pdbx_seq_one_letter_code
_entity_poly.pdbx_strand_id
1 'polypeptide(L)'
;MESSDRDMYRQFQDWCLRTYGDSGKTKTVTRKKYDRIVQLLNGSESSSTDNAKFKFWVKSKGFQLGNSDEVNGAGGRGKQVLYVPVKTTDGVGVDEKLSLRRVAVVEDFFDIIYSMHVETGPNGEQIRKHAGQKRTYKAISETYAFLPREAVTRFLMSCSECQKRMHLNPDGADHKDNGKPPTLVTSMIDYNMPITMAYMKHMKLQLLNSQQDEVKIQIFKVCSQLLLWARY
;
A
#
# COMPACT_ATOMS: atom_id res chain seq x y z
N MET A 1 -1.31 -15.23 15.05
CA MET A 1 -2.07 -14.09 14.52
C MET A 1 -2.69 -13.37 15.70
N GLU A 2 -2.33 -12.11 15.92
CA GLU A 2 -2.86 -11.34 17.06
C GLU A 2 -4.36 -11.05 16.86
N SER A 3 -5.08 -10.72 17.94
CA SER A 3 -6.53 -10.44 17.86
C SER A 3 -6.85 -9.35 16.85
N SER A 4 -6.04 -8.28 16.80
CA SER A 4 -6.22 -7.17 15.85
C SER A 4 -6.05 -7.60 14.39
N ASP A 5 -5.16 -8.55 14.08
CA ASP A 5 -4.95 -9.05 12.72
C ASP A 5 -6.15 -9.88 12.26
N ARG A 6 -6.79 -10.62 13.17
CA ARG A 6 -7.99 -11.41 12.86
C ARG A 6 -9.21 -10.56 12.57
N ASP A 7 -9.38 -9.46 13.30
CA ASP A 7 -10.47 -8.52 13.05
C ASP A 7 -10.28 -7.79 11.71
N MET A 8 -9.04 -7.37 11.41
CA MET A 8 -8.68 -6.81 10.11
C MET A 8 -8.94 -7.82 8.98
N TYR A 9 -8.50 -9.08 9.15
CA TYR A 9 -8.75 -10.15 8.19
C TYR A 9 -10.24 -10.30 7.90
N ARG A 10 -11.07 -10.44 8.93
CA ARG A 10 -12.52 -10.67 8.76
C ARG A 10 -13.18 -9.51 8.02
N GLN A 11 -12.93 -8.27 8.43
CA GLN A 11 -13.54 -7.10 7.81
C GLN A 11 -13.10 -6.93 6.34
N PHE A 12 -11.81 -7.15 6.07
CA PHE A 12 -11.25 -7.06 4.73
C PHE A 12 -11.78 -8.17 3.83
N GLN A 13 -11.77 -9.41 4.32
CA GLN A 13 -12.23 -10.60 3.59
C GLN A 13 -13.70 -10.50 3.23
N ASP A 14 -14.55 -10.13 4.19
CA ASP A 14 -15.98 -9.93 3.96
C ASP A 14 -16.24 -8.87 2.89
N TRP A 15 -15.46 -7.79 2.88
CA TRP A 15 -15.53 -6.79 1.83
C TRP A 15 -15.07 -7.33 0.48
N CYS A 16 -13.93 -8.03 0.41
CA CYS A 16 -13.42 -8.61 -0.84
C CYS A 16 -14.39 -9.59 -1.46
N LEU A 17 -15.03 -10.46 -0.67
CA LEU A 17 -16.00 -11.44 -1.18
C LEU A 17 -17.26 -10.76 -1.71
N ARG A 18 -17.75 -9.70 -1.05
CA ARG A 18 -18.89 -8.92 -1.53
C ARG A 18 -18.58 -8.15 -2.82
N THR A 19 -17.36 -7.61 -2.95
CA THR A 19 -16.98 -6.76 -4.09
C THR A 19 -16.46 -7.55 -5.29
N TYR A 20 -15.70 -8.61 -5.06
CA TYR A 20 -14.95 -9.35 -6.09
C TYR A 20 -15.29 -10.85 -6.15
N GLY A 21 -16.22 -11.33 -5.32
CA GLY A 21 -16.67 -12.73 -5.31
C GLY A 21 -17.46 -13.13 -6.55
N ASP A 22 -18.00 -14.35 -6.55
CA ASP A 22 -18.62 -14.96 -7.74
C ASP A 22 -19.89 -14.25 -8.23
N SER A 23 -20.59 -13.52 -7.36
CA SER A 23 -21.76 -12.72 -7.71
C SER A 23 -21.41 -11.44 -8.48
N GLY A 24 -20.15 -11.01 -8.47
CA GLY A 24 -19.68 -9.79 -9.13
C GLY A 24 -19.32 -10.01 -10.61
N LYS A 25 -19.66 -9.03 -11.47
CA LYS A 25 -19.18 -8.97 -12.87
C LYS A 25 -17.75 -8.41 -12.95
N THR A 26 -16.82 -9.05 -12.26
CA THR A 26 -15.45 -8.56 -12.10
C THR A 26 -14.46 -9.39 -12.92
N LYS A 27 -13.29 -8.80 -13.19
CA LYS A 27 -12.16 -9.50 -13.84
C LYS A 27 -11.33 -10.33 -12.85
N THR A 28 -11.73 -10.41 -11.58
CA THR A 28 -11.01 -11.13 -10.52
C THR A 28 -11.23 -12.64 -10.60
N VAL A 29 -10.31 -13.38 -9.99
CA VAL A 29 -10.33 -14.85 -9.95
C VAL A 29 -10.66 -15.30 -8.54
N THR A 30 -11.82 -15.93 -8.37
CA THR A 30 -12.21 -16.60 -7.11
C THR A 30 -11.63 -18.01 -7.06
N ARG A 31 -11.69 -18.69 -5.92
CA ARG A 31 -11.26 -20.09 -5.78
C ARG A 31 -11.97 -20.98 -6.79
N LYS A 32 -13.28 -20.82 -6.91
CA LYS A 32 -14.10 -21.57 -7.86
C LYS A 32 -13.68 -21.33 -9.32
N LYS A 33 -13.38 -20.08 -9.69
CA LYS A 33 -12.86 -19.77 -11.04
C LYS A 33 -11.46 -20.36 -11.24
N TYR A 34 -10.59 -20.26 -10.23
CA TYR A 34 -9.24 -20.81 -10.26
C TYR A 34 -9.25 -22.31 -10.55
N ASP A 35 -10.01 -23.09 -9.77
CA ASP A 35 -10.10 -24.54 -9.91
C ASP A 35 -10.66 -24.93 -11.28
N ARG A 36 -11.61 -24.16 -11.79
CA ARG A 36 -12.17 -24.35 -13.13
C ARG A 36 -11.14 -24.08 -14.24
N ILE A 37 -10.31 -23.05 -14.10
CA ILE A 37 -9.20 -22.79 -15.05
C ILE A 37 -8.22 -23.96 -15.01
N VAL A 38 -7.87 -24.44 -13.82
CA VAL A 38 -6.97 -25.59 -13.64
C VAL A 38 -7.54 -26.84 -14.31
N GLN A 39 -8.82 -27.16 -14.09
CA GLN A 39 -9.50 -28.29 -14.74
C GLN A 39 -9.50 -28.16 -16.27
N LEU A 40 -9.74 -26.96 -16.80
CA LEU A 40 -9.71 -26.70 -18.23
C LEU A 40 -8.31 -26.90 -18.81
N LEU A 41 -7.26 -26.44 -18.12
CA LEU A 41 -5.88 -26.58 -18.56
C LEU A 41 -5.33 -28.02 -18.44
N ASN A 42 -5.81 -28.79 -17.44
CA ASN A 42 -5.51 -30.22 -17.32
C ASN A 42 -6.27 -31.10 -18.33
N GLY A 43 -7.18 -30.53 -19.14
CA GLY A 43 -8.01 -31.28 -20.08
C GLY A 43 -9.15 -32.08 -19.43
N SER A 44 -9.42 -31.85 -18.14
CA SER A 44 -10.47 -32.55 -17.38
C SER A 44 -11.83 -31.84 -17.41
N GLU A 45 -11.95 -30.67 -18.03
CA GLU A 45 -13.24 -29.98 -18.19
C GLU A 45 -14.08 -30.64 -19.30
N SER A 46 -15.36 -30.93 -19.03
CA SER A 46 -16.26 -31.49 -20.03
C SER A 46 -16.37 -30.58 -21.26
N SER A 47 -16.33 -31.19 -22.45
CA SER A 47 -16.36 -30.48 -23.74
C SER A 47 -17.75 -29.91 -24.09
N SER A 48 -18.41 -29.23 -23.15
CA SER A 48 -19.65 -28.49 -23.42
C SER A 48 -19.36 -27.17 -24.13
N THR A 49 -20.23 -26.83 -25.09
CA THR A 49 -20.27 -25.56 -25.83
C THR A 49 -20.71 -24.38 -24.96
N ASP A 50 -21.40 -24.63 -23.84
CA ASP A 50 -21.89 -23.59 -22.92
C ASP A 50 -20.78 -22.77 -22.24
N ASN A 51 -19.53 -23.25 -22.31
CA ASN A 51 -18.37 -22.63 -21.68
C ASN A 51 -17.53 -21.78 -22.66
N ALA A 52 -17.98 -21.54 -23.89
CA ALA A 52 -17.18 -20.90 -24.94
C ALA A 52 -16.59 -19.52 -24.52
N LYS A 53 -17.38 -18.66 -23.86
CA LYS A 53 -16.89 -17.35 -23.37
C LYS A 53 -15.79 -17.51 -22.32
N PHE A 54 -15.93 -18.48 -21.43
CA PHE A 54 -14.94 -18.79 -20.40
C PHE A 54 -13.65 -19.33 -21.04
N LYS A 55 -13.75 -20.32 -21.94
CA LYS A 55 -12.62 -20.89 -22.68
C LYS A 55 -11.89 -19.82 -23.49
N PHE A 56 -12.62 -18.94 -24.18
CA PHE A 56 -12.04 -17.82 -24.90
C PHE A 56 -11.30 -16.86 -23.97
N TRP A 57 -11.88 -16.51 -22.83
CA TRP A 57 -11.23 -15.65 -21.84
C TRP A 57 -9.96 -16.29 -21.28
N VAL A 58 -9.99 -17.58 -20.92
CA VAL A 58 -8.81 -18.31 -20.42
C VAL A 58 -7.70 -18.30 -21.47
N LYS A 59 -8.02 -18.64 -22.72
CA LYS A 59 -7.06 -18.62 -23.84
C LYS A 59 -6.53 -17.22 -24.12
N SER A 60 -7.41 -16.21 -24.12
CA SER A 60 -7.05 -14.80 -24.38
C SER A 60 -6.14 -14.22 -23.31
N LYS A 61 -6.30 -14.62 -22.05
CA LYS A 61 -5.42 -14.22 -20.95
C LYS A 61 -4.11 -15.00 -20.90
N GLY A 62 -4.04 -16.14 -21.57
CA GLY A 62 -2.83 -16.97 -21.61
C GLY A 62 -2.53 -17.63 -20.27
N PHE A 63 -3.55 -18.13 -19.57
CA PHE A 63 -3.30 -18.87 -18.32
C PHE A 63 -2.46 -20.11 -18.58
N GLN A 64 -1.50 -20.34 -17.69
CA GLN A 64 -0.58 -21.47 -17.73
C GLN A 64 -0.47 -22.10 -16.34
N LEU A 65 -0.30 -23.42 -16.30
CA LEU A 65 0.03 -24.14 -15.07
C LEU A 65 1.55 -24.09 -14.86
N GLY A 66 1.99 -23.66 -13.69
CA GLY A 66 3.39 -23.82 -13.28
C GLY A 66 3.66 -25.23 -12.73
N ASN A 67 4.84 -25.77 -13.03
CA ASN A 67 5.29 -27.04 -12.45
C ASN A 67 5.47 -26.91 -10.93
N SER A 68 5.00 -27.93 -10.20
CA SER A 68 5.10 -28.02 -8.73
C SER A 68 6.46 -28.58 -8.26
N ASP A 69 7.54 -28.38 -9.01
CA ASP A 69 8.81 -29.11 -8.76
C ASP A 69 9.83 -28.37 -7.87
N GLU A 70 9.56 -27.16 -7.39
CA GLU A 70 10.57 -26.39 -6.62
C GLU A 70 10.30 -26.25 -5.12
N VAL A 71 9.36 -27.01 -4.53
CA VAL A 71 9.26 -27.11 -3.07
C VAL A 71 8.91 -28.54 -2.64
N ASN A 72 9.95 -29.30 -2.35
CA ASN A 72 9.99 -30.50 -1.51
C ASN A 72 9.27 -31.75 -2.04
N GLY A 73 10.09 -32.74 -2.41
CA GLY A 73 9.66 -34.10 -2.70
C GLY A 73 8.87 -34.72 -1.55
N ALA A 74 7.59 -34.96 -1.79
CA ALA A 74 6.78 -35.99 -1.15
C ALA A 74 5.40 -36.02 -1.82
N GLY A 75 5.19 -36.97 -2.73
CA GLY A 75 3.94 -37.72 -3.05
C GLY A 75 2.53 -37.13 -2.84
N GLY A 76 2.33 -35.83 -2.78
CA GLY A 76 1.02 -35.18 -2.67
C GLY A 76 0.71 -34.42 -3.96
N ARG A 77 -0.56 -34.37 -4.37
CA ARG A 77 -1.02 -33.52 -5.48
C ARG A 77 -0.56 -32.09 -5.22
N GLY A 78 0.58 -31.72 -5.81
CA GLY A 78 1.20 -30.41 -5.64
C GLY A 78 0.17 -29.32 -5.95
N LYS A 79 0.11 -28.30 -5.10
CA LYS A 79 -0.86 -27.20 -5.25
C LYS A 79 -0.56 -26.50 -6.58
N GLN A 80 -1.31 -26.83 -7.62
CA GLN A 80 -1.08 -26.29 -8.97
C GLN A 80 -1.17 -24.76 -8.92
N VAL A 81 -0.14 -24.06 -9.42
CA VAL A 81 -0.06 -22.59 -9.42
C VAL A 81 -0.38 -22.06 -10.83
N LEU A 82 -1.33 -21.14 -10.95
CA LEU A 82 -1.64 -20.48 -12.22
C LEU A 82 -0.78 -19.24 -12.43
N TYR A 83 -0.32 -19.08 -13.66
CA TYR A 83 0.43 -17.93 -14.14
C TYR A 83 -0.23 -17.30 -15.36
N VAL A 84 0.05 -16.03 -15.60
CA VAL A 84 -0.26 -15.34 -16.85
C VAL A 84 0.94 -14.55 -17.36
N PRO A 85 1.16 -14.49 -18.68
CA PRO A 85 2.22 -13.68 -19.27
C PRO A 85 1.91 -12.20 -19.14
N VAL A 86 2.94 -11.43 -18.82
CA VAL A 86 2.91 -9.97 -18.83
C VAL A 86 3.93 -9.47 -19.83
N LYS A 87 3.42 -8.74 -20.83
CA LYS A 87 4.24 -8.01 -21.80
C LYS A 87 4.80 -6.77 -21.11
N THR A 88 6.10 -6.74 -20.91
CA THR A 88 6.83 -5.50 -20.57
C THR A 88 7.01 -4.71 -21.86
N THR A 89 6.61 -3.43 -21.87
CA THR A 89 6.63 -2.56 -23.05
C THR A 89 8.00 -1.96 -23.36
N ASP A 90 9.04 -2.39 -22.63
CA ASP A 90 10.31 -1.70 -22.60
C ASP A 90 11.36 -2.48 -23.40
N GLY A 91 11.54 -2.10 -24.67
CA GLY A 91 12.83 -2.26 -25.35
C GLY A 91 12.90 -3.26 -26.50
N VAL A 92 13.19 -2.70 -27.67
CA VAL A 92 13.71 -3.31 -28.91
C VAL A 92 14.72 -4.45 -28.65
N GLY A 93 14.44 -5.64 -29.18
CA GLY A 93 15.46 -6.61 -29.62
C GLY A 93 15.89 -7.71 -28.65
N VAL A 94 15.57 -8.96 -29.03
CA VAL A 94 16.27 -10.22 -28.73
C VAL A 94 16.32 -10.67 -27.26
N ASP A 95 15.13 -11.04 -26.76
CA ASP A 95 14.78 -12.21 -25.92
C ASP A 95 13.51 -11.78 -25.18
N GLU A 96 12.35 -11.99 -25.83
CA GLU A 96 11.05 -11.64 -25.27
C GLU A 96 10.73 -12.63 -24.14
N LYS A 97 11.49 -12.56 -23.05
CA LYS A 97 11.26 -13.32 -21.83
C LYS A 97 9.97 -12.82 -21.22
N LEU A 98 8.86 -13.41 -21.68
CA LEU A 98 7.53 -13.14 -21.14
C LEU A 98 7.57 -13.34 -19.63
N SER A 99 7.55 -12.24 -18.88
CA SER A 99 7.52 -12.30 -17.43
C SER A 99 6.18 -12.91 -17.00
N LEU A 100 6.22 -14.02 -16.27
CA LEU A 100 5.02 -14.66 -15.76
C LEU A 100 4.66 -14.08 -14.40
N ARG A 101 3.39 -13.73 -14.20
CA ARG A 101 2.85 -13.33 -12.89
C ARG A 101 1.89 -14.36 -12.35
N ARG A 102 1.96 -14.60 -11.04
CA ARG A 102 1.07 -15.53 -10.35
C ARG A 102 -0.34 -14.97 -10.30
N VAL A 103 -1.35 -15.81 -10.52
CA VAL A 103 -2.75 -15.40 -10.42
C VAL A 103 -3.11 -15.25 -8.94
N ALA A 104 -3.48 -14.03 -8.53
CA ALA A 104 -4.03 -13.80 -7.19
C ALA A 104 -5.48 -14.26 -7.14
N VAL A 105 -5.82 -14.97 -6.07
CA VAL A 105 -7.17 -15.43 -5.80
C VAL A 105 -7.83 -14.53 -4.77
N VAL A 106 -9.08 -14.14 -4.99
CA VAL A 106 -9.83 -13.18 -4.15
C VAL A 106 -9.76 -13.57 -2.68
N GLU A 107 -9.93 -14.85 -2.40
CA GLU A 107 -9.92 -15.42 -1.06
C GLU A 107 -8.56 -15.32 -0.37
N ASP A 108 -7.47 -15.22 -1.14
CA ASP A 108 -6.09 -15.11 -0.65
C ASP A 108 -5.58 -13.66 -0.65
N PHE A 109 -6.39 -12.66 -1.04
CA PHE A 109 -5.93 -11.27 -1.17
C PHE A 109 -5.33 -10.75 0.13
N PHE A 110 -5.92 -11.08 1.29
CA PHE A 110 -5.37 -10.67 2.57
C PHE A 110 -3.96 -11.22 2.77
N ASP A 111 -3.78 -12.53 2.64
CA ASP A 111 -2.51 -13.21 2.91
C ASP A 111 -1.41 -12.77 1.93
N ILE A 112 -1.79 -12.55 0.66
CA ILE A 112 -0.89 -12.02 -0.37
C ILE A 112 -0.41 -10.61 0.01
N ILE A 113 -1.34 -9.71 0.35
CA ILE A 113 -0.97 -8.32 0.68
C ILE A 113 -0.19 -8.29 1.99
N TYR A 114 -0.64 -9.04 3.01
CA TYR A 114 -0.01 -9.10 4.32
C TYR A 114 1.44 -9.59 4.23
N SER A 115 1.70 -10.69 3.52
CA SER A 115 3.06 -11.22 3.34
C SER A 115 3.99 -10.29 2.57
N MET A 116 3.48 -9.54 1.58
CA MET A 116 4.27 -8.53 0.84
C MET A 116 4.44 -7.22 1.59
N HIS A 117 3.56 -6.95 2.54
CA HIS A 117 3.54 -5.70 3.31
C HIS A 117 4.36 -5.79 4.61
N VAL A 118 4.28 -6.93 5.30
CA VAL A 118 5.00 -7.21 6.54
C VAL A 118 6.21 -8.06 6.23
N GLU A 119 7.39 -7.45 6.17
CA GLU A 119 8.64 -8.17 5.93
C GLU A 119 9.00 -8.99 7.17
N THR A 120 9.08 -10.31 7.02
CA THR A 120 9.64 -11.19 8.03
C THR A 120 11.16 -11.15 7.90
N GLY A 121 11.87 -10.80 8.98
CA GLY A 121 13.33 -10.69 8.96
C GLY A 121 14.03 -12.00 8.58
N PRO A 122 15.27 -11.95 8.07
CA PRO A 122 16.01 -13.13 7.59
C PRO A 122 16.26 -14.22 8.65
N ASN A 123 16.09 -13.90 9.93
CA ASN A 123 16.34 -14.81 11.06
C ASN A 123 15.06 -15.38 11.70
N GLY A 124 13.88 -15.21 11.07
CA GLY A 124 12.60 -15.60 11.67
C GLY A 124 12.19 -14.75 12.88
N GLU A 125 13.03 -13.79 13.27
CA GLU A 125 12.74 -12.81 14.30
C GLU A 125 11.70 -11.82 13.76
N GLN A 126 10.56 -11.76 14.46
CA GLN A 126 9.39 -10.92 14.17
C GLN A 126 9.69 -9.43 14.40
N ILE A 127 10.78 -8.90 13.86
CA ILE A 127 10.98 -7.46 13.76
C ILE A 127 10.05 -7.00 12.64
N ARG A 128 8.80 -6.68 13.00
CA ARG A 128 7.69 -6.30 12.10
C ARG A 128 7.99 -4.98 11.37
N LYS A 129 8.85 -5.04 10.37
CA LYS A 129 9.12 -3.91 9.47
C LYS A 129 8.07 -3.91 8.36
N HIS A 130 7.27 -2.87 8.33
CA HIS A 130 6.31 -2.66 7.26
C HIS A 130 7.05 -2.05 6.06
N ALA A 131 6.92 -2.69 4.89
CA ALA A 131 7.60 -2.34 3.64
C ALA A 131 7.32 -0.89 3.16
N GLY A 132 6.26 -0.27 3.69
CA GLY A 132 5.73 1.01 3.24
C GLY A 132 4.83 0.87 2.00
N GLN A 133 3.98 1.87 1.77
CA GLN A 133 2.95 1.83 0.72
C GLN A 133 3.54 1.63 -0.68
N LYS A 134 4.55 2.43 -1.06
CA LYS A 134 5.18 2.38 -2.40
C LYS A 134 5.80 1.01 -2.70
N ARG A 135 6.53 0.43 -1.74
CA ARG A 135 7.18 -0.87 -1.88
C ARG A 135 6.15 -2.00 -2.00
N THR A 136 5.10 -1.97 -1.18
CA THR A 136 4.02 -2.95 -1.21
C THR A 136 3.34 -3.00 -2.59
N TYR A 137 2.97 -1.85 -3.16
CA TYR A 137 2.38 -1.82 -4.51
C TYR A 137 3.31 -2.37 -5.58
N LYS A 138 4.59 -1.98 -5.55
CA LYS A 138 5.58 -2.44 -6.54
C LYS A 138 5.72 -3.96 -6.48
N ALA A 139 5.98 -4.51 -5.30
CA ALA A 139 6.16 -5.96 -5.09
C ALA A 139 4.94 -6.77 -5.52
N ILE A 140 3.72 -6.33 -5.16
CA ILE A 140 2.48 -6.98 -5.57
C ILE A 140 2.31 -6.90 -7.09
N SER A 141 2.53 -5.73 -7.68
CA SER A 141 2.35 -5.52 -9.12
C SER A 141 3.34 -6.34 -9.96
N GLU A 142 4.53 -6.60 -9.45
CA GLU A 142 5.56 -7.37 -10.14
C GLU A 142 5.30 -8.88 -10.03
N THR A 143 4.75 -9.34 -8.91
CA THR A 143 4.61 -10.78 -8.61
C THR A 143 3.24 -11.34 -9.00
N TYR A 144 2.17 -10.55 -8.84
CA TYR A 144 0.80 -11.03 -8.95
C TYR A 144 0.02 -10.34 -10.08
N ALA A 145 -0.89 -11.11 -10.67
CA ALA A 145 -1.92 -10.67 -11.60
C ALA A 145 -3.31 -10.80 -10.96
N PHE A 146 -4.29 -10.07 -11.49
CA PHE A 146 -5.69 -10.11 -11.03
C PHE A 146 -5.93 -9.65 -9.58
N LEU A 147 -4.99 -8.92 -9.00
CA LEU A 147 -5.16 -8.27 -7.69
C LEU A 147 -5.49 -6.77 -7.89
N PRO A 148 -6.74 -6.32 -7.63
CA PRO A 148 -7.14 -4.94 -7.84
C PRO A 148 -6.38 -3.96 -6.93
N ARG A 149 -6.00 -2.80 -7.48
CA ARG A 149 -5.29 -1.75 -6.71
C ARG A 149 -6.10 -1.28 -5.49
N GLU A 150 -7.42 -1.18 -5.64
CA GLU A 150 -8.34 -0.80 -4.56
C GLU A 150 -8.26 -1.73 -3.35
N ALA A 151 -8.10 -3.04 -3.58
CA ALA A 151 -7.94 -4.01 -2.50
C ALA A 151 -6.64 -3.75 -1.72
N VAL A 152 -5.54 -3.48 -2.42
CA VAL A 152 -4.26 -3.11 -1.77
C VAL A 152 -4.39 -1.82 -0.98
N THR A 153 -4.98 -0.77 -1.57
CA THR A 153 -5.18 0.52 -0.90
C THR A 153 -5.99 0.33 0.38
N ARG A 154 -7.10 -0.39 0.30
CA ARG A 154 -7.99 -0.60 1.44
C ARG A 154 -7.29 -1.36 2.57
N PHE A 155 -6.51 -2.40 2.24
CA PHE A 155 -5.70 -3.12 3.22
C PHE A 155 -4.70 -2.20 3.93
N LEU A 156 -3.94 -1.42 3.16
CA LEU A 156 -2.92 -0.51 3.72
C LEU A 156 -3.55 0.55 4.63
N MET A 157 -4.72 1.05 4.23
CA MET A 157 -5.50 1.99 5.04
C MET A 157 -6.07 1.37 6.31
N SER A 158 -6.33 0.04 6.35
CA SER A 158 -6.80 -0.66 7.55
C SER A 158 -5.68 -1.22 8.43
N CYS A 159 -4.41 -1.06 8.04
CA CYS A 159 -3.27 -1.52 8.83
C CYS A 159 -3.02 -0.55 9.99
N SER A 160 -3.34 -0.99 11.21
CA SER A 160 -3.21 -0.20 12.44
C SER A 160 -1.79 0.33 12.70
N GLU A 161 -0.76 -0.45 12.36
CA GLU A 161 0.64 -0.06 12.53
C GLU A 161 1.13 1.00 11.53
N CYS A 162 0.52 1.05 10.34
CA CYS A 162 0.75 2.11 9.37
C CYS A 162 -0.10 3.35 9.66
N GLN A 163 -1.34 3.18 10.13
CA GLN A 163 -2.20 4.30 10.55
C GLN A 163 -1.58 5.11 11.70
N LYS A 164 -1.01 4.47 12.71
CA LYS A 164 -0.34 5.16 13.85
C LYS A 164 0.80 6.06 13.39
N ARG A 165 1.57 5.64 12.38
CA ARG A 165 2.66 6.44 11.79
C ARG A 165 2.18 7.56 10.88
N MET A 166 0.97 7.47 10.33
CA MET A 166 0.37 8.54 9.52
C MET A 166 -0.12 9.72 10.36
N HIS A 167 -0.47 9.49 11.63
CA HIS A 167 -0.94 10.53 12.56
C HIS A 167 0.12 11.05 13.54
N LEU A 168 1.32 10.47 13.54
CA LEU A 168 2.45 10.89 14.37
C LEU A 168 3.66 11.21 13.48
N ASN A 169 3.67 12.43 12.93
CA ASN A 169 4.91 13.07 12.51
C ASN A 169 4.83 14.58 12.84
N PRO A 170 5.22 14.93 14.07
CA PRO A 170 6.38 15.78 14.25
C PRO A 170 7.36 15.01 15.13
N ASP A 171 8.38 14.39 14.56
CA ASP A 171 9.76 14.67 14.96
C ASP A 171 10.74 13.78 14.18
N GLY A 172 11.82 14.41 13.75
CA GLY A 172 12.95 13.76 13.14
C GLY A 172 14.17 14.65 13.29
N ALA A 173 14.55 15.01 14.53
CA ALA A 173 15.92 15.36 14.88
C ALA A 173 16.17 15.23 16.39
N ASP A 174 16.84 14.14 16.79
CA ASP A 174 17.40 13.95 18.13
C ASP A 174 18.58 14.91 18.36
N HIS A 175 18.42 15.91 19.24
CA HIS A 175 19.50 16.27 20.18
C HIS A 175 19.04 17.11 21.39
N LYS A 176 19.22 16.51 22.57
CA LYS A 176 19.50 17.08 23.90
C LYS A 176 18.50 18.05 24.57
N ASP A 177 17.90 17.48 25.62
CA ASP A 177 17.80 17.96 27.00
C ASP A 177 17.07 19.30 27.30
N ASN A 178 16.09 19.14 28.19
CA ASN A 178 15.54 20.12 29.13
C ASN A 178 14.57 21.20 28.63
N GLY A 179 13.31 21.06 29.03
CA GLY A 179 12.38 22.19 29.19
C GLY A 179 10.92 21.86 28.90
N LYS A 180 10.18 21.48 29.94
CA LYS A 180 8.73 21.68 30.22
C LYS A 180 7.74 21.60 29.03
N PRO A 181 6.64 20.81 29.13
CA PRO A 181 5.67 20.72 28.03
C PRO A 181 5.08 22.11 27.71
N PRO A 182 4.98 22.52 26.43
CA PRO A 182 4.17 23.68 26.10
C PRO A 182 2.72 23.25 26.28
N THR A 183 2.10 23.74 27.34
CA THR A 183 0.64 23.89 27.39
C THR A 183 0.25 24.83 26.25
N LEU A 184 0.05 24.28 25.05
CA LEU A 184 -0.55 25.01 23.95
C LEU A 184 -2.02 25.21 24.28
N VAL A 185 -2.25 26.43 24.76
CA VAL A 185 -3.55 27.02 25.06
C VAL A 185 -4.49 26.72 23.89
N THR A 186 -5.53 25.94 24.17
CA THR A 186 -6.81 26.02 23.46
C THR A 186 -7.33 27.44 23.63
N SER A 187 -6.81 28.40 22.86
CA SER A 187 -7.40 29.74 22.75
C SER A 187 -8.08 29.85 21.40
N MET A 188 -9.39 29.57 21.45
CA MET A 188 -10.43 30.12 20.58
C MET A 188 -10.25 29.87 19.08
N ILE A 189 -10.71 28.70 18.62
CA ILE A 189 -11.08 28.51 17.22
C ILE A 189 -12.38 29.27 16.99
N ASP A 190 -12.31 30.42 16.33
CA ASP A 190 -13.49 31.16 15.87
C ASP A 190 -14.05 30.48 14.60
N TYR A 191 -15.20 29.82 14.76
CA TYR A 191 -15.87 29.08 13.69
C TYR A 191 -16.51 29.96 12.61
N ASN A 192 -16.54 31.29 12.79
CA ASN A 192 -17.01 32.23 11.76
C ASN A 192 -15.91 32.64 10.77
N MET A 193 -14.69 32.11 10.92
CA MET A 193 -13.57 32.47 10.06
C MET A 193 -13.68 31.75 8.69
N PRO A 194 -13.83 32.48 7.56
CA PRO A 194 -14.09 31.85 6.27
C PRO A 194 -12.88 31.05 5.78
N ILE A 195 -13.05 29.75 5.55
CA ILE A 195 -12.03 28.77 5.13
C ILE A 195 -11.63 28.96 3.64
N THR A 196 -11.79 30.16 3.09
CA THR A 196 -11.42 30.41 1.71
C THR A 196 -9.90 30.43 1.58
N MET A 197 -9.41 29.84 0.48
CA MET A 197 -7.98 29.71 0.21
C MET A 197 -7.28 31.08 0.17
N ALA A 198 -7.98 32.15 -0.21
CA ALA A 198 -7.50 33.53 -0.18
C ALA A 198 -7.30 34.05 1.26
N TYR A 199 -8.27 33.81 2.15
CA TYR A 199 -8.21 34.28 3.53
C TYR A 199 -7.13 33.56 4.34
N MET A 200 -7.02 32.23 4.21
CA MET A 200 -5.92 31.48 4.86
C MET A 200 -4.55 31.91 4.35
N LYS A 201 -4.42 32.24 3.05
CA LYS A 201 -3.17 32.75 2.48
C LYS A 201 -2.81 34.12 3.02
N HIS A 202 -3.78 34.99 3.24
CA HIS A 202 -3.57 36.32 3.83
C HIS A 202 -3.19 36.24 5.31
N MET A 203 -3.84 35.38 6.10
CA MET A 203 -3.46 35.10 7.49
C MET A 203 -2.05 34.53 7.62
N LYS A 204 -1.68 33.58 6.74
CA LYS A 204 -0.32 33.03 6.70
C LYS A 204 0.73 34.08 6.33
N LEU A 205 0.41 34.99 5.39
CA LEU A 205 1.28 36.11 5.04
C LEU A 205 1.45 37.12 6.18
N GLN A 206 0.40 37.42 6.94
CA GLN A 206 0.53 38.29 8.12
C GLN A 206 1.41 37.66 9.21
N LEU A 207 1.26 36.36 9.50
CA LEU A 207 2.12 35.65 10.43
C LEU A 207 3.60 35.64 10.00
N LEU A 208 3.86 35.51 8.69
CA LEU A 208 5.22 35.56 8.15
C LEU A 208 5.83 36.98 8.24
N ASN A 209 5.04 38.02 7.97
CA ASN A 209 5.49 39.40 8.11
C ASN A 209 5.75 39.79 9.57
N SER A 210 4.91 39.38 10.51
CA SER A 210 5.13 39.64 11.95
C SER A 210 6.42 39.00 12.47
N GLN A 211 6.79 37.80 12.01
CA GLN A 211 8.08 37.20 12.38
C GLN A 211 9.28 37.94 11.77
N GLN A 212 9.12 38.52 10.58
CA GLN A 212 10.18 39.26 9.91
C GLN A 212 10.43 40.64 10.55
N ASP A 213 9.39 41.27 11.11
CA ASP A 213 9.51 42.54 11.81
C ASP A 213 10.10 42.38 13.22
N GLU A 214 9.79 41.29 13.94
CA GLU A 214 10.42 40.96 15.23
C GLU A 214 11.94 40.75 15.09
N VAL A 215 12.39 40.06 14.03
CA VAL A 215 13.82 39.85 13.75
C VAL A 215 14.51 41.17 13.38
N LYS A 216 13.85 42.05 12.63
CA LYS A 216 14.38 43.39 12.34
C LYS A 216 14.51 44.24 13.61
N ILE A 217 13.53 44.19 14.50
CA ILE A 217 13.56 44.91 15.78
C ILE A 217 14.68 44.39 16.68
N GLN A 218 14.93 43.07 16.70
CA GLN A 218 16.05 42.47 17.41
C GLN A 218 17.40 42.89 16.81
N ILE A 219 17.55 42.88 15.48
CA ILE A 219 18.78 43.34 14.81
C ILE A 219 19.03 44.83 15.09
N PHE A 220 17.97 45.66 15.08
CA PHE A 220 18.09 47.09 15.37
C PHE A 220 18.52 47.36 16.82
N LYS A 221 18.00 46.57 17.79
CA LYS A 221 18.42 46.64 19.20
C LYS A 221 19.88 46.22 19.38
N VAL A 222 20.32 45.15 18.73
CA VAL A 222 21.71 44.68 18.78
C VAL A 222 22.68 45.71 18.18
N CYS A 223 22.34 46.30 17.02
CA CYS A 223 23.14 47.36 16.42
C CYS A 223 23.19 48.63 17.27
N SER A 224 22.08 49.01 17.93
CA SER A 224 22.04 50.16 18.84
C SER A 224 22.91 49.92 20.09
N GLN A 225 22.89 48.70 20.65
CA GLN A 225 23.74 48.32 21.79
C GLN A 225 25.24 48.35 21.42
N LEU A 226 25.61 47.89 20.23
CA LEU A 226 26.97 47.94 19.69
C LEU A 226 27.46 49.38 19.46
N LEU A 227 26.58 50.27 18.96
CA LEU A 227 26.89 51.69 18.78
C LEU A 227 27.06 52.44 20.11
N LEU A 228 26.37 52.03 21.19
CA LEU A 228 26.61 52.57 22.53
C LEU A 228 27.95 52.12 23.12
N TRP A 229 28.41 50.91 22.80
CA TRP A 229 29.71 50.38 23.26
C TRP A 229 30.90 51.05 22.55
N ALA A 230 30.72 51.55 21.33
CA ALA A 230 31.76 52.25 20.57
C ALA A 230 31.93 53.73 20.97
N ARG A 231 31.20 54.21 21.97
CA ARG A 231 31.22 55.61 22.44
C ARG A 231 31.84 55.80 23.83
N TYR A 232 32.44 54.74 24.38
CA TYR A 232 33.30 54.75 25.57
C TYR A 232 34.67 54.19 25.22
#